data_AF-A0A537PSA3-F1
#
_entry.id   AF-A0A537PSA3-F1
#
_cell.length_a   1.000
_cell.length_b   1.000
_cell.length_c   1.000
_cell.angle_alpha   90.00
_cell.angle_beta   90.00
_cell.angle_gamma   90.00
#
_symmetry.space_group_name_H-M   'P 1'
#
loop_
_entity.id
_entity.type
_entity.pdbx_description
1 polymer ?
#
loop_
_entity_poly.entity_id
_entity_poly.type
_entity_poly.pdbx_seq_one_letter_code
_entity_poly.pdbx_strand_id
1 'polypeptide(L)'
;MKISPIPKTAPFAEDEIEVLNRVVGPASATQRAWLAGFLAGLDAAHAAPQPAAPPQAAEPLTILYATESGNAERLASDVAKSARKLGFKPMLVDMADLELVNLAKARRLVVIASTWGE
;
A
#
# COMPACT_ATOMS: atom_id res chain seq x y z
N MET A 1 -37.35 -11.43 -0.42
CA MET A 1 -36.06 -11.35 0.29
C MET A 1 -36.12 -10.08 1.13
N LYS A 2 -36.22 -10.20 2.46
CA LYS A 2 -36.42 -9.04 3.35
C LYS A 2 -35.11 -8.23 3.39
N ILE A 3 -35.12 -7.04 2.80
CA ILE A 3 -34.00 -6.09 2.85
C ILE A 3 -33.89 -5.65 4.32
N SER A 4 -32.73 -5.84 4.94
CA SER A 4 -32.53 -5.38 6.31
C SER A 4 -32.62 -3.85 6.34
N PRO A 5 -33.56 -3.27 7.09
CA PRO A 5 -33.69 -1.83 7.24
C PRO A 5 -32.47 -1.24 7.95
N ILE A 6 -32.28 0.07 7.82
CA ILE A 6 -31.30 0.84 8.58
C ILE A 6 -31.54 0.56 10.08
N PRO A 7 -30.51 0.13 10.84
CA PRO A 7 -30.68 -0.24 12.23
C PRO A 7 -30.97 0.99 13.10
N LYS A 8 -31.71 0.81 14.20
CA LYS A 8 -31.99 1.88 15.17
C LYS A 8 -30.76 2.46 15.86
N THR A 9 -29.61 1.81 15.70
CA THR A 9 -28.30 2.28 16.21
C THR A 9 -27.59 3.21 15.21
N ALA A 10 -28.18 3.47 14.05
CA ALA A 10 -27.64 4.43 13.10
C ALA A 10 -27.66 5.85 13.71
N PRO A 11 -26.73 6.74 13.32
CA PRO A 11 -26.61 8.08 13.90
C PRO A 11 -27.67 9.05 13.34
N PHE A 12 -28.95 8.67 13.44
CA PHE A 12 -30.12 9.41 13.00
C PHE A 12 -31.20 9.33 14.10
N ALA A 13 -32.10 10.30 14.15
CA ALA A 13 -33.27 10.24 15.02
C ALA A 13 -34.25 9.14 14.57
N GLU A 14 -35.11 8.67 15.48
CA GLU A 14 -35.95 7.50 15.22
C GLU A 14 -36.99 7.75 14.11
N ASP A 15 -37.51 8.98 14.02
CA ASP A 15 -38.38 9.45 12.94
C ASP A 15 -37.64 9.56 11.60
N GLU A 16 -36.39 10.01 11.58
CA GLU A 16 -35.55 10.06 10.38
C GLU A 16 -35.26 8.65 9.83
N ILE A 17 -34.99 7.69 10.73
CA ILE A 17 -34.79 6.27 10.37
C ILE A 17 -36.05 5.69 9.73
N GLU A 18 -37.24 6.05 10.22
CA GLU A 18 -38.50 5.60 9.62
C GLU A 18 -38.65 6.12 8.19
N VAL A 19 -38.39 7.41 7.98
CA VAL A 19 -38.46 8.04 6.65
C VAL A 19 -37.43 7.43 5.70
N LEU A 20 -36.18 7.25 6.15
CA LEU A 20 -35.12 6.63 5.35
C LEU A 20 -35.48 5.20 4.95
N ASN A 21 -36.06 4.41 5.86
CA ASN A 21 -36.49 3.04 5.55
C ASN A 21 -37.64 2.98 4.55
N ARG A 22 -38.52 3.98 4.50
CA ARG A 22 -39.56 4.09 3.46
C ARG A 22 -38.98 4.35 2.07
N VAL A 23 -37.82 4.98 1.97
CA VAL A 23 -37.14 5.28 0.70
C VAL A 23 -36.17 4.17 0.29
N VAL A 24 -35.31 3.72 1.20
CA VAL A 24 -34.25 2.74 0.93
C VAL A 24 -34.77 1.31 0.91
N GLY A 25 -35.80 1.01 1.70
CA GLY A 25 -36.44 -0.30 1.79
C GLY A 25 -36.97 -0.82 0.44
N PRO A 26 -37.81 -0.06 -0.30
CA PRO A 26 -38.33 -0.49 -1.59
C PRO A 26 -37.38 -0.24 -2.77
N ALA A 27 -36.27 0.49 -2.57
CA ALA A 27 -35.34 0.79 -3.65
C ALA A 27 -34.75 -0.48 -4.28
N SER A 28 -34.50 -0.45 -5.59
CA SER A 28 -33.77 -1.51 -6.28
C SER A 28 -32.27 -1.45 -5.99
N ALA A 29 -31.52 -2.50 -6.37
CA ALA A 29 -30.07 -2.50 -6.24
C ALA A 29 -29.41 -1.35 -7.00
N THR A 30 -29.89 -1.06 -8.21
CA THR A 30 -29.40 0.06 -9.04
C THR A 30 -29.70 1.41 -8.42
N GLN A 31 -30.91 1.59 -7.85
CA GLN A 31 -31.30 2.85 -7.19
C GLN A 31 -30.45 3.11 -5.94
N ARG A 32 -30.17 2.07 -5.15
CA ARG A 32 -29.25 2.18 -4.00
C ARG A 32 -27.83 2.53 -4.42
N ALA A 33 -27.32 1.89 -5.48
CA ALA A 33 -25.98 2.18 -6.00
C ALA A 33 -25.86 3.63 -6.51
N TRP A 34 -26.89 4.12 -7.21
CA TRP A 34 -26.95 5.51 -7.66
C TRP A 34 -26.98 6.50 -6.48
N LEU A 35 -27.81 6.26 -5.47
CA LEU A 35 -27.92 7.11 -4.28
C LEU A 35 -26.60 7.15 -3.50
N ALA A 36 -25.92 6.01 -3.35
CA ALA A 36 -24.60 5.93 -2.72
C ALA A 36 -23.57 6.79 -3.47
N GLY A 37 -23.56 6.75 -4.80
CA GLY A 37 -22.68 7.59 -5.62
C GLY A 37 -23.01 9.08 -5.51
N PHE A 38 -24.29 9.45 -5.46
CA PHE A 38 -24.73 10.83 -5.27
C PHE A 38 -24.25 11.41 -3.92
N LEU A 39 -24.46 10.66 -2.83
CA LEU A 39 -24.00 11.05 -1.49
C LEU A 39 -22.47 11.16 -1.42
N ALA A 40 -21.75 10.18 -1.99
CA ALA A 40 -20.28 10.24 -2.08
C ALA A 40 -19.80 11.47 -2.88
N GLY A 41 -20.54 11.88 -3.91
CA GLY A 41 -20.27 13.09 -4.67
C GLY A 41 -20.50 14.38 -3.88
N LEU A 42 -21.51 14.42 -3.00
CA LEU A 42 -21.76 15.55 -2.10
C LEU A 42 -20.62 15.71 -1.08
N ASP A 43 -20.14 14.60 -0.52
CA ASP A 43 -19.00 14.60 0.40
C ASP A 43 -17.73 15.04 -0.31
N ALA A 44 -17.49 14.56 -1.54
CA ALA A 44 -16.34 15.00 -2.34
C ALA A 44 -16.40 16.49 -2.73
N ALA A 45 -17.61 17.05 -2.90
CA ALA A 45 -17.81 18.46 -3.20
C ALA A 45 -17.61 19.37 -1.96
N HIS A 46 -17.88 18.85 -0.76
CA HIS A 46 -17.68 19.56 0.51
C HIS A 46 -16.30 19.31 1.15
N ALA A 47 -15.60 18.26 0.72
CA ALA A 47 -14.23 18.01 1.13
C ALA A 47 -13.31 19.10 0.55
N ALA A 48 -12.80 19.97 1.41
CA ALA A 48 -11.59 20.72 1.08
C ALA A 48 -10.51 19.70 0.64
N PRO A 49 -9.70 20.00 -0.40
CA PRO A 49 -8.68 19.08 -0.87
C PRO A 49 -7.80 18.68 0.32
N GLN A 50 -7.96 17.43 0.75
CA GLN A 50 -7.19 16.89 1.84
C GLN A 50 -5.74 16.85 1.36
N PRO A 51 -4.77 17.46 2.09
CA PRO A 51 -3.39 17.40 1.68
C PRO A 51 -3.00 15.93 1.50
N ALA A 52 -2.49 15.58 0.32
CA ALA A 52 -1.95 14.25 0.10
C ALA A 52 -1.00 13.92 1.26
N ALA A 53 -1.20 12.77 1.89
CA ALA A 53 -0.33 12.33 2.98
C ALA A 53 1.13 12.45 2.53
N PRO A 54 2.02 12.98 3.37
CA PRO A 54 3.42 13.17 2.98
C PRO A 54 3.99 11.83 2.51
N PRO A 55 4.78 11.82 1.41
CA PRO A 55 5.35 10.60 0.90
C PRO A 55 6.12 9.90 2.02
N GLN A 56 5.78 8.63 2.28
CA GLN A 56 6.53 7.83 3.24
C GLN A 56 8.01 7.84 2.84
N ALA A 57 8.87 8.20 3.78
CA ALA A 57 10.30 8.25 3.54
C ALA A 57 10.79 6.87 3.10
N ALA A 58 11.44 6.82 1.93
CA ALA A 58 11.92 5.56 1.38
C ALA A 58 12.88 4.88 2.36
N GLU A 59 12.59 3.64 2.70
CA GLU A 59 13.33 2.94 3.75
C GLU A 59 14.68 2.40 3.22
N PRO A 60 15.79 2.52 3.96
CA PRO A 60 17.08 2.02 3.49
C PRO A 60 17.10 0.49 3.38
N LEU A 61 17.72 -0.01 2.30
CA LEU A 61 17.97 -1.43 2.04
C LEU A 61 19.40 -1.61 1.52
N THR A 62 20.20 -2.45 2.16
CA THR A 62 21.53 -2.82 1.67
C THR A 62 21.42 -4.12 0.86
N ILE A 63 21.93 -4.12 -0.36
CA ILE A 63 22.01 -5.29 -1.23
C ILE A 63 23.50 -5.59 -1.44
N LEU A 64 23.96 -6.65 -0.80
CA LEU A 64 25.33 -7.14 -0.89
C LEU A 64 25.39 -8.22 -1.96
N TYR A 65 26.34 -8.12 -2.89
CA TYR A 65 26.53 -9.16 -3.91
C TYR A 65 27.97 -9.68 -3.94
N ALA A 66 28.12 -10.99 -4.18
CA ALA A 66 29.40 -11.63 -4.46
C ALA A 66 29.30 -12.33 -5.81
N THR A 67 30.14 -11.92 -6.76
CA THR A 67 30.06 -12.30 -8.17
C THR A 67 31.45 -12.61 -8.73
N GLU A 68 31.56 -13.57 -9.64
CA GLU A 68 32.79 -13.83 -10.41
C GLU A 68 32.59 -13.44 -11.88
N SER A 69 31.53 -13.96 -12.52
CA SER A 69 31.19 -13.74 -13.93
C SER A 69 30.09 -12.71 -14.17
N GLY A 70 29.63 -12.00 -13.13
CA GLY A 70 28.64 -10.91 -13.23
C GLY A 70 27.17 -11.31 -13.03
N ASN A 71 26.86 -12.61 -12.87
CA ASN A 71 25.48 -13.08 -12.72
C ASN A 71 24.82 -12.58 -11.43
N ALA A 72 25.52 -12.65 -10.29
CA ALA A 72 25.00 -12.20 -9.00
C ALA A 72 24.83 -10.67 -8.94
N GLU A 73 25.74 -9.91 -9.55
CA GLU A 73 25.62 -8.46 -9.68
C GLU A 73 24.39 -8.05 -10.52
N ARG A 74 24.15 -8.77 -11.62
CA ARG A 74 22.94 -8.54 -12.44
C ARG A 74 21.67 -8.77 -11.63
N LEU A 75 21.61 -9.87 -10.88
CA LEU A 75 20.48 -10.17 -10.01
C LEU A 75 20.32 -9.10 -8.91
N ALA A 76 21.41 -8.64 -8.30
CA ALA A 76 21.39 -7.55 -7.32
C ALA A 76 20.82 -6.26 -7.90
N SER A 77 21.18 -5.92 -9.14
CA SER A 77 20.64 -4.76 -9.86
C SER A 77 19.13 -4.86 -10.11
N ASP A 78 18.63 -6.06 -10.44
CA ASP A 78 17.21 -6.28 -10.66
C ASP A 78 16.41 -6.25 -9.35
N VAL A 79 16.99 -6.75 -8.26
CA VAL A 79 16.43 -6.59 -6.90
C VAL A 79 16.36 -5.12 -6.52
N ALA A 80 17.39 -4.32 -6.83
CA ALA A 80 17.39 -2.88 -6.59
C ALA A 80 16.24 -2.16 -7.29
N LYS A 81 16.00 -2.48 -8.58
CA LYS A 81 14.89 -1.90 -9.36
C LYS A 81 13.54 -2.22 -8.73
N SER A 82 13.34 -3.48 -8.32
CA SER A 82 12.12 -3.92 -7.65
C SER A 82 11.93 -3.27 -6.28
N ALA A 83 12.99 -3.17 -5.49
CA ALA A 83 12.97 -2.54 -4.17
C ALA A 83 12.59 -1.05 -4.25
N ARG A 84 13.07 -0.30 -5.26
CA ARG A 84 12.65 1.10 -5.48
C ARG A 84 11.16 1.24 -5.72
N LYS A 85 10.54 0.32 -6.48
CA LYS A 85 9.08 0.31 -6.73
C LYS A 85 8.28 0.01 -5.46
N LEU A 86 8.88 -0.69 -4.51
CA LEU A 86 8.28 -1.03 -3.21
C LEU A 86 8.52 0.04 -2.13
N GLY A 87 9.10 1.19 -2.49
CA GLY A 87 9.34 2.28 -1.54
C GLY A 87 10.64 2.13 -0.72
N PHE A 88 11.58 1.29 -1.14
CA PHE A 88 12.91 1.24 -0.54
C PHE A 88 13.91 2.15 -1.25
N LYS A 89 14.95 2.54 -0.52
CA LYS A 89 16.17 3.18 -1.01
C LYS A 89 17.31 2.14 -1.00
N PRO A 90 17.45 1.32 -2.06
CA PRO A 90 18.48 0.29 -2.11
C PRO A 90 19.87 0.89 -2.36
N MET A 91 20.86 0.36 -1.67
CA MET A 91 22.29 0.57 -1.88
C MET A 91 22.92 -0.75 -2.28
N LEU A 92 23.57 -0.79 -3.44
CA LEU A 92 24.33 -1.96 -3.90
C LEU A 92 25.75 -1.87 -3.39
N VAL A 93 26.27 -2.99 -2.89
CA VAL A 93 27.62 -3.10 -2.34
C VAL A 93 28.22 -4.40 -2.85
N ASP A 94 29.41 -4.32 -3.44
CA ASP A 94 30.22 -5.51 -3.72
C ASP A 94 30.74 -6.07 -2.40
N MET A 95 30.63 -7.37 -2.20
CA MET A 95 31.15 -8.05 -1.01
C MET A 95 32.67 -7.88 -0.86
N ALA A 96 33.41 -7.72 -1.96
CA ALA A 96 34.84 -7.43 -1.93
C ALA A 96 35.16 -6.04 -1.32
N ASP A 97 34.25 -5.09 -1.46
CA ASP A 97 34.41 -3.69 -1.00
C ASP A 97 33.72 -3.43 0.35
N LEU A 98 33.12 -4.47 0.97
CA LEU A 98 32.36 -4.31 2.21
C LEU A 98 33.28 -4.19 3.43
N GLU A 99 33.22 -3.04 4.11
CA GLU A 99 33.70 -2.95 5.49
C GLU A 99 32.66 -3.50 6.47
N LEU A 100 33.05 -4.48 7.29
CA LEU A 100 32.18 -5.14 8.28
C LEU A 100 31.47 -4.16 9.24
N VAL A 101 32.10 -3.02 9.55
CA VAL A 101 31.52 -1.96 10.40
C VAL A 101 30.26 -1.35 9.79
N ASN A 102 30.14 -1.34 8.46
CA ASN A 102 28.97 -0.80 7.76
C ASN A 102 27.81 -1.80 7.75
N LEU A 103 28.10 -3.11 7.90
CA LEU A 103 27.08 -4.14 8.01
C LEU A 103 26.29 -4.02 9.33
N ALA A 104 26.96 -3.65 10.43
CA ALA A 104 26.31 -3.42 11.72
C ALA A 104 25.28 -2.27 11.69
N LYS A 105 25.40 -1.35 10.73
CA LYS A 105 24.48 -0.22 10.53
C LYS A 105 23.31 -0.57 9.61
N ALA A 106 23.35 -1.70 8.91
CA ALA A 106 22.32 -2.10 7.96
C ALA A 106 21.06 -2.55 8.69
N ARG A 107 19.98 -1.78 8.57
CA ARG A 107 18.66 -2.16 9.12
C ARG A 107 18.01 -3.30 8.35
N ARG A 108 18.28 -3.39 7.05
CA ARG A 108 17.75 -4.42 6.13
C ARG A 108 18.86 -4.81 5.18
N LEU A 109 19.05 -6.12 5.02
CA LEU A 109 20.13 -6.69 4.23
C LEU A 109 19.58 -7.78 3.33
N VAL A 110 19.96 -7.74 2.06
CA VAL A 110 19.83 -8.85 1.10
C VAL A 110 21.24 -9.23 0.67
N VAL A 111 21.55 -10.52 0.69
CA VAL A 111 22.85 -11.05 0.24
C VAL A 111 22.63 -11.97 -0.94
N ILE A 112 23.37 -11.73 -2.02
CA ILE A 112 23.32 -12.51 -3.26
C ILE A 112 24.73 -12.98 -3.58
N ALA A 113 25.02 -14.25 -3.38
CA ALA A 113 26.35 -14.81 -3.64
C ALA A 113 26.26 -15.91 -4.70
N SER A 114 27.15 -15.85 -5.68
CA SER A 114 27.45 -17.01 -6.52
C SER A 114 28.17 -18.06 -5.69
N THR A 115 27.74 -19.31 -5.78
CA THR A 115 28.47 -20.46 -5.23
C THR A 115 29.53 -20.92 -6.23
N TRP A 116 30.64 -21.46 -5.73
CA TRP A 116 31.72 -22.02 -6.55
C TRP A 116 32.03 -23.45 -6.08
N GLY A 117 32.19 -24.39 -7.01
CA GLY A 117 32.46 -25.81 -6.73
C GLY A 117 32.09 -26.73 -7.89
N GLU A 118 32.71 -27.92 -7.93
CA GLU A 118 32.41 -29.04 -8.87
C GLU A 118 30.96 -29.56 -8.75
#